data_AF-G9KA33-F1
#
_entry.id   AF-G9KA33-F1
#
_cell.length_a   1.000
_cell.length_b   1.000
_cell.length_c   1.000
_cell.angle_alpha   90.00
_cell.angle_beta   90.00
_cell.angle_gamma   90.00
#
_symmetry.space_group_name_H-M   'P 1'
#
loop_
_entity.id
_entity.type
_entity.pdbx_description
1 polymer ?
#
loop_
_entity_poly.entity_id
_entity_poly.type
_entity_poly.pdbx_seq_one_letter_code
_entity_poly.pdbx_strand_id
1 'polypeptide(L)'
;PLKRPRLGPPDVYPQDPKQKEDELTALNVKQGFNNQPAVSGDEHGSAKNVNFNPAKISSNFSSIIAEKLRCNTLPDTGRRKPQVNQKDNFWLVTARSQSAINPWFTDLAGTKPLTQLAKKVPIFSKKEEVFGYLAKYTVPVMRAAWLIKMTCAYYASINETKVKKRHVIDPFMEWTQIITKYLWEQLQKMAEYYRPG
;
A
#
# COMPACT_ATOMS: atom_id res chain seq x y z
N PRO A 1 4.50 -15.38 -7.74
CA PRO A 1 4.03 -14.99 -9.10
C PRO A 1 3.22 -16.12 -9.74
N LEU A 2 1.94 -15.89 -10.04
CA LEU A 2 1.12 -16.84 -10.79
C LEU A 2 1.77 -17.04 -12.17
N LYS A 3 2.05 -18.30 -12.55
CA LYS A 3 2.62 -18.62 -13.87
C LYS A 3 1.70 -18.04 -14.94
N ARG A 4 2.24 -17.24 -15.87
CA ARG A 4 1.48 -16.74 -17.01
C ARG A 4 0.92 -17.94 -17.76
N PRO A 5 -0.39 -18.00 -18.05
CA PRO A 5 -0.94 -19.05 -18.89
C PRO A 5 -0.19 -19.06 -20.23
N ARG A 6 0.07 -20.26 -20.77
CA ARG A 6 0.70 -20.43 -22.09
C ARG A 6 -0.19 -19.92 -23.22
N LEU A 7 -1.51 -19.92 -22.99
CA LEU A 7 -2.52 -19.37 -23.89
C LEU A 7 -2.66 -17.87 -23.65
N GLY A 8 -2.78 -17.11 -24.74
CA GLY A 8 -2.94 -15.66 -24.71
C GLY A 8 -4.26 -15.21 -24.07
N PRO A 9 -4.67 -13.96 -24.31
CA PRO A 9 -6.03 -13.53 -23.98
C PRO A 9 -7.09 -14.51 -24.50
N PRO A 10 -8.27 -14.60 -23.88
CA PRO A 10 -9.39 -15.36 -24.43
C PRO A 10 -9.59 -15.03 -25.92
N ASP A 11 -9.84 -16.07 -26.72
CA ASP A 11 -10.04 -15.99 -28.18
C ASP A 11 -8.83 -15.48 -28.99
N VAL A 12 -7.62 -15.47 -28.40
CA VAL A 12 -6.38 -15.08 -29.09
C VAL A 12 -5.40 -16.24 -29.12
N TYR A 13 -5.11 -16.72 -30.33
CA TYR A 13 -4.20 -17.83 -30.59
C TYR A 13 -3.05 -17.38 -31.51
N PRO A 14 -1.94 -16.89 -30.95
CA PRO A 14 -0.75 -16.58 -31.73
C PRO A 14 -0.16 -17.84 -32.37
N GLN A 15 0.50 -17.67 -33.52
CA GLN A 15 1.30 -18.75 -34.11
C GLN A 15 2.46 -19.12 -33.16
N ASP A 16 2.64 -20.43 -32.92
CA ASP A 16 3.74 -20.98 -32.13
C ASP A 16 4.73 -21.61 -33.12
N PRO A 17 6.05 -21.30 -33.04
CA PRO A 17 7.06 -21.93 -33.90
C PRO A 17 7.11 -23.47 -33.84
N LYS A 18 6.40 -24.08 -32.90
CA LYS A 18 6.26 -25.55 -32.75
C LYS A 18 4.85 -26.05 -33.08
N GLN A 19 4.16 -25.41 -34.02
CA GLN A 19 2.87 -25.91 -34.49
C GLN A 19 3.06 -27.23 -35.26
N LYS A 20 2.16 -28.18 -35.02
CA LYS A 20 2.18 -29.49 -35.68
C LYS A 20 2.00 -29.41 -37.21
N GLU A 21 1.37 -28.33 -37.68
CA GLU A 21 1.21 -28.03 -39.11
C GLU A 21 2.58 -27.81 -39.79
N ASP A 22 3.53 -27.20 -39.08
CA ASP A 22 4.88 -26.90 -39.60
C ASP A 22 5.83 -28.12 -39.53
N GLU A 23 5.39 -29.24 -38.94
CA GLU A 23 6.20 -30.45 -38.86
C GLU A 23 6.24 -31.17 -40.21
N LEU A 24 7.41 -31.12 -40.87
CA LEU A 24 7.69 -31.77 -42.17
C LEU A 24 7.87 -33.29 -42.03
N THR A 25 6.86 -33.99 -41.52
CA THR A 25 6.83 -35.45 -41.49
C THR A 25 6.58 -36.03 -42.89
N ALA A 26 7.06 -37.24 -43.15
CA ALA A 26 6.84 -37.91 -44.44
C ALA A 26 5.33 -38.03 -44.80
N LEU A 27 4.47 -38.16 -43.78
CA LEU A 27 3.02 -38.20 -43.95
C LEU A 27 2.46 -36.82 -44.36
N ASN A 28 2.79 -35.76 -43.60
CA ASN A 28 2.31 -34.40 -43.88
C ASN A 28 2.80 -33.89 -45.24
N VAL A 29 4.02 -34.22 -45.63
CA VAL A 29 4.56 -33.85 -46.96
C VAL A 29 3.82 -34.58 -48.08
N LYS A 30 3.43 -35.85 -47.87
CA LYS A 30 2.79 -36.67 -48.91
C LYS A 30 1.27 -36.43 -49.01
N GLN A 31 0.60 -36.18 -47.88
CA GLN A 31 -0.86 -36.16 -47.78
C GLN A 31 -1.42 -34.79 -47.34
N GLY A 32 -0.56 -33.84 -46.98
CA GLY A 32 -0.96 -32.61 -46.32
C GLY A 32 -1.21 -32.81 -44.82
N PHE A 33 -1.17 -31.72 -44.06
CA PHE A 33 -1.61 -31.70 -42.67
C PHE A 33 -3.14 -31.76 -42.61
N ASN A 34 -3.70 -32.61 -41.73
CA ASN A 34 -5.15 -32.73 -41.52
C ASN A 34 -5.50 -32.41 -40.06
N ASN A 35 -6.29 -31.35 -39.85
CA ASN A 35 -6.79 -30.99 -38.54
C ASN A 35 -8.13 -31.68 -38.29
N GLN A 36 -8.10 -32.85 -37.64
CA GLN A 36 -9.34 -33.53 -37.25
C GLN A 36 -10.00 -32.81 -36.07
N PRO A 37 -11.29 -32.42 -36.18
CA PRO A 37 -12.05 -31.88 -35.07
C PRO A 37 -12.01 -32.83 -33.86
N ALA A 38 -11.90 -32.26 -32.66
CA ALA A 38 -11.86 -33.05 -31.42
C ALA A 38 -13.17 -33.80 -31.13
N VAL A 39 -14.27 -33.44 -31.81
CA VAL A 39 -15.58 -34.07 -31.66
C VAL A 39 -15.83 -34.96 -32.88
N SER A 40 -15.66 -36.26 -32.70
CA SER A 40 -15.89 -37.25 -33.75
C SER A 40 -17.38 -37.62 -33.85
N GLY A 41 -17.99 -37.42 -35.02
CA GLY A 41 -19.24 -38.07 -35.41
C GLY A 41 -20.54 -37.28 -35.27
N ASP A 42 -20.53 -36.12 -34.61
CA ASP A 42 -21.75 -35.30 -34.43
C ASP A 42 -21.47 -33.78 -34.44
N GLU A 43 -20.42 -33.35 -35.15
CA GLU A 43 -20.08 -31.92 -35.28
C GLU A 43 -21.24 -31.10 -35.88
N HIS A 44 -22.01 -31.72 -36.78
CA HIS A 44 -23.16 -31.09 -37.43
C HIS A 44 -24.51 -31.50 -36.81
N GLY A 45 -24.47 -32.11 -35.62
CA GLY A 45 -25.63 -32.59 -34.89
C GLY A 45 -26.42 -31.52 -34.16
N SER A 46 -27.60 -31.91 -33.67
CA SER A 46 -28.40 -31.07 -32.76
C SER A 46 -28.45 -31.68 -31.38
N ALA A 47 -28.13 -30.89 -30.36
CA ALA A 47 -28.28 -31.26 -28.95
C ALA A 47 -29.75 -31.27 -28.45
N LYS A 48 -30.75 -31.32 -29.34
CA LYS A 48 -32.18 -31.24 -29.00
C LYS A 48 -32.64 -32.30 -27.99
N ASN A 49 -32.02 -33.48 -28.03
CA ASN A 49 -32.36 -34.60 -27.14
C ASN A 49 -31.45 -34.67 -25.89
N VAL A 50 -30.57 -33.68 -25.68
CA VAL A 50 -29.73 -33.59 -24.50
C VAL A 50 -30.55 -32.99 -23.36
N ASN A 51 -30.64 -33.73 -22.26
CA ASN A 51 -31.35 -33.26 -21.08
C ASN A 51 -30.43 -32.38 -20.22
N PHE A 52 -30.78 -31.11 -20.07
CA PHE A 52 -30.10 -30.18 -19.17
C PHE A 52 -30.85 -30.10 -17.84
N ASN A 53 -30.12 -29.91 -16.75
CA ASN A 53 -30.71 -29.64 -15.44
C ASN A 53 -30.57 -28.14 -15.12
N PRO A 54 -31.64 -27.33 -15.30
CA PRO A 54 -31.57 -25.88 -15.08
C PRO A 54 -31.18 -25.52 -13.65
N ALA A 55 -31.68 -26.28 -12.67
CA ALA A 55 -31.37 -26.03 -11.25
C ALA A 55 -29.88 -26.20 -10.95
N LYS A 56 -29.25 -27.25 -11.52
CA LYS A 56 -27.80 -27.48 -11.38
C LYS A 56 -26.99 -26.38 -12.05
N ILE A 57 -27.41 -25.93 -13.23
CA ILE A 57 -26.75 -24.83 -13.96
C ILE A 57 -26.81 -23.54 -13.12
N SER A 58 -28.00 -23.16 -12.63
CA SER A 58 -28.18 -21.98 -11.79
C SER A 58 -27.38 -22.04 -10.49
N SER A 59 -27.30 -23.21 -9.86
CA SER A 59 -26.48 -23.44 -8.67
C SER A 59 -25.01 -23.22 -8.95
N ASN A 60 -24.48 -23.81 -10.04
CA ASN A 60 -23.09 -23.63 -10.45
C ASN A 60 -22.75 -22.15 -10.73
N PHE A 61 -23.62 -21.42 -11.44
CA PHE A 61 -23.43 -19.99 -11.68
C PHE A 61 -23.41 -19.20 -10.38
N SER A 62 -24.32 -19.50 -9.46
CA SER A 62 -24.35 -18.86 -8.14
C SER A 62 -23.05 -19.10 -7.37
N SER A 63 -22.53 -20.32 -7.37
CA SER A 63 -21.23 -20.64 -6.77
C SER A 63 -20.06 -19.87 -7.40
N ILE A 64 -20.03 -19.75 -8.73
CA ILE A 64 -19.00 -18.98 -9.44
C ILE A 64 -19.07 -17.50 -9.05
N ILE A 65 -20.27 -16.91 -9.00
CA ILE A 65 -20.47 -15.51 -8.63
C ILE A 65 -20.03 -15.28 -7.18
N ALA A 66 -20.40 -16.18 -6.26
CA ALA A 66 -20.02 -16.10 -4.86
C ALA A 66 -18.50 -16.16 -4.68
N GLU A 67 -17.82 -17.07 -5.39
CA GLU A 67 -16.36 -17.19 -5.33
C GLU A 67 -15.65 -15.99 -5.97
N LYS A 68 -16.18 -15.47 -7.08
CA LYS A 68 -15.70 -14.23 -7.68
C LYS A 68 -15.80 -13.06 -6.70
N LEU A 69 -16.92 -12.93 -6.00
CA LEU A 69 -17.11 -11.90 -4.98
C LEU A 69 -16.11 -12.08 -3.84
N ARG A 70 -15.93 -13.31 -3.34
CA ARG A 70 -14.97 -13.64 -2.28
C ARG A 70 -13.54 -13.23 -2.66
N CYS A 71 -13.10 -13.54 -3.88
CA CYS A 71 -11.76 -13.21 -4.37
C CYS A 71 -11.55 -11.70 -4.60
N ASN A 72 -12.59 -10.98 -5.01
CA ASN A 72 -12.52 -9.53 -5.26
C ASN A 72 -12.79 -8.67 -4.03
N THR A 73 -13.25 -9.29 -2.93
CA THR A 73 -13.44 -8.59 -1.66
C THR A 73 -12.11 -8.55 -0.93
N LEU A 74 -11.58 -7.34 -0.70
CA LEU A 74 -10.43 -7.16 0.18
C LEU A 74 -10.81 -7.69 1.57
N PRO A 75 -10.05 -8.62 2.16
CA PRO A 75 -10.38 -9.14 3.48
C PRO A 75 -10.39 -7.98 4.47
N ASP A 76 -11.46 -7.88 5.26
CA ASP A 76 -11.50 -6.94 6.38
C ASP A 76 -10.46 -7.40 7.41
N THR A 77 -9.28 -6.79 7.36
CA THR A 77 -8.19 -7.07 8.30
C THR A 77 -8.49 -6.55 9.70
N GLY A 78 -9.66 -5.93 9.93
CA GLY A 78 -10.04 -5.27 11.18
C GLY A 78 -10.00 -6.13 12.45
N ARG A 79 -9.80 -7.46 12.34
CA ARG A 79 -9.67 -8.37 13.51
C ARG A 79 -8.33 -9.09 13.66
N ARG A 80 -7.37 -8.91 12.74
CA ARG A 80 -6.00 -9.42 12.94
C ARG A 80 -5.05 -8.24 12.94
N LYS A 81 -4.08 -8.27 13.87
CA LYS A 81 -2.96 -7.33 14.07
C LYS A 81 -2.70 -6.43 12.86
N PRO A 82 -2.48 -5.11 13.05
CA PRO A 82 -2.36 -4.15 11.95
C PRO A 82 -1.55 -4.75 10.79
N GLN A 83 -2.21 -4.99 9.67
CA GLN A 83 -1.61 -5.54 8.45
C GLN A 83 -0.67 -4.55 7.75
N VAL A 84 -0.48 -3.37 8.34
CA VAL A 84 0.58 -2.47 7.94
C VAL A 84 1.86 -3.00 8.58
N ASN A 85 2.68 -3.73 7.83
CA ASN A 85 4.05 -3.98 8.24
C ASN A 85 4.73 -2.61 8.44
N GLN A 86 4.94 -2.22 9.69
CA GLN A 86 5.50 -0.91 10.04
C GLN A 86 6.87 -0.70 9.38
N LYS A 87 7.63 -1.79 9.17
CA LYS A 87 8.91 -1.76 8.48
C LYS A 87 8.80 -1.50 6.98
N ASP A 88 7.69 -1.88 6.33
CA ASP A 88 7.50 -1.69 4.89
C ASP A 88 6.89 -0.31 4.57
N ASN A 89 6.19 0.30 5.53
CA ASN A 89 5.42 1.53 5.31
C ASN A 89 6.02 2.79 5.97
N PHE A 90 6.92 2.63 6.95
CA PHE A 90 7.50 3.76 7.69
C PHE A 90 9.02 3.67 7.76
N TRP A 91 9.69 4.28 6.77
CA TRP A 91 11.14 4.53 6.80
C TRP A 91 11.40 5.93 7.37
N LEU A 92 11.41 6.04 8.69
CA LEU A 92 11.79 7.30 9.35
C LEU A 92 13.28 7.24 9.66
N VAL A 93 14.04 8.14 9.03
CA VAL A 93 15.50 8.17 9.10
C VAL A 93 15.92 9.10 10.22
N THR A 94 16.70 8.59 11.18
CA THR A 94 17.30 9.39 12.27
C THR A 94 18.51 10.22 11.76
N ALA A 95 18.32 11.02 10.72
CA ALA A 95 19.35 11.96 10.27
C ALA A 95 19.34 13.19 11.19
N ARG A 96 20.31 13.25 12.12
CA ARG A 96 20.45 14.34 13.10
C ARG A 96 21.41 15.46 12.67
N SER A 97 21.99 15.37 11.47
CA SER A 97 22.90 16.40 11.00
C SER A 97 22.13 17.65 10.59
N GLN A 98 22.63 18.82 10.99
CA GLN A 98 22.06 20.12 10.57
C GLN A 98 21.99 20.24 9.04
N SER A 99 22.97 19.66 8.33
CA SER A 99 23.01 19.60 6.87
C SER A 99 21.84 18.84 6.23
N ALA A 100 21.23 17.89 6.94
CA ALA A 100 20.06 17.15 6.47
C ALA A 100 18.75 17.80 6.94
N ILE A 101 18.73 18.30 8.18
CA ILE A 101 17.53 18.89 8.78
C ILE A 101 17.15 20.20 8.09
N ASN A 102 18.13 21.07 7.82
CA ASN A 102 17.88 22.39 7.24
C ASN A 102 17.13 22.32 5.89
N PRO A 103 17.66 21.63 4.85
CA PRO A 103 16.95 21.55 3.57
C PRO A 103 15.61 20.82 3.70
N TRP A 104 15.49 19.85 4.60
CA TRP A 104 14.22 19.14 4.82
C TRP A 104 13.14 20.06 5.39
N PHE A 105 13.47 20.92 6.37
CA PHE A 105 12.51 21.88 6.90
C PHE A 105 12.22 23.03 5.94
N THR A 106 13.18 23.45 5.10
CA THR A 106 12.92 24.35 3.99
C THR A 106 11.89 23.74 3.02
N ASP A 107 12.07 22.48 2.64
CA ASP A 107 11.11 21.75 1.80
C ASP A 107 9.75 21.55 2.49
N LEU A 108 9.74 21.34 3.80
CA LEU A 108 8.52 21.25 4.59
C LEU A 108 7.80 22.61 4.67
N ALA A 109 8.50 23.73 4.71
CA ALA A 109 7.88 25.04 4.66
C ALA A 109 7.31 25.35 3.26
N GLY A 110 7.96 24.84 2.21
CA GLY A 110 7.56 25.02 0.82
C GLY A 110 6.46 24.07 0.33
N THR A 111 6.44 23.85 -0.98
CA THR A 111 5.39 23.12 -1.70
C THR A 111 5.73 21.65 -1.99
N LYS A 112 6.88 21.16 -1.51
CA LYS A 112 7.32 19.78 -1.79
C LYS A 112 6.25 18.76 -1.35
N PRO A 113 5.92 17.75 -2.17
CA PRO A 113 4.91 16.76 -1.80
C PRO A 113 5.25 16.01 -0.52
N LEU A 114 4.27 15.85 0.38
CA LEU A 114 4.45 15.14 1.65
C LEU A 114 4.86 13.67 1.45
N THR A 115 4.41 13.04 0.35
CA THR A 115 4.81 11.68 -0.03
C THR A 115 6.31 11.55 -0.31
N GLN A 116 6.96 12.61 -0.79
CA GLN A 116 8.41 12.62 -0.98
C GLN A 116 9.14 12.87 0.34
N LEU A 117 8.62 13.78 1.17
CA LEU A 117 9.17 14.09 2.50
C LEU A 117 9.08 12.90 3.48
N ALA A 118 8.02 12.08 3.36
CA ALA A 118 7.77 10.90 4.18
C ALA A 118 8.91 9.88 4.15
N LYS A 119 9.73 9.88 3.09
CA LYS A 119 10.85 8.94 2.92
C LYS A 119 12.00 9.17 3.91
N LYS A 120 12.13 10.38 4.46
CA LYS A 120 13.24 10.80 5.34
C LYS A 120 12.79 11.83 6.37
N VAL A 121 11.75 11.53 7.14
CA VAL A 121 11.27 12.45 8.19
C VAL A 121 12.28 12.52 9.34
N PRO A 122 12.73 13.72 9.77
CA PRO A 122 13.59 13.88 10.93
C PRO A 122 12.92 13.43 12.23
N ILE A 123 13.67 12.72 13.07
CA ILE A 123 13.25 12.31 14.40
C ILE A 123 14.19 12.95 15.43
N PHE A 124 13.59 13.64 16.40
CA PHE A 124 14.29 14.33 17.47
C PHE A 124 14.40 13.44 18.72
N SER A 125 15.44 13.67 19.52
CA SER A 125 15.58 12.96 20.81
C SER A 125 14.50 13.41 21.80
N LYS A 126 14.17 14.70 21.76
CA LYS A 126 13.13 15.35 22.55
C LYS A 126 12.01 15.81 21.62
N LYS A 127 10.77 15.51 21.96
CA LYS A 127 9.60 15.78 21.10
C LYS A 127 9.41 17.29 20.89
N GLU A 128 9.67 18.09 21.91
CA GLU A 128 9.53 19.54 21.92
C GLU A 128 10.48 20.27 20.97
N GLU A 129 11.62 19.66 20.59
CA GLU A 129 12.58 20.27 19.66
C GLU A 129 11.94 20.57 18.30
N VAL A 130 10.92 19.81 17.90
CA VAL A 130 10.19 20.01 16.64
C VAL A 130 9.62 21.42 16.53
N PHE A 131 9.12 21.99 17.63
CA PHE A 131 8.46 23.30 17.61
C PHE A 131 9.43 24.44 17.30
N GLY A 132 10.68 24.33 17.75
CA GLY A 132 11.73 25.29 17.42
C GLY A 132 12.02 25.31 15.92
N TYR A 133 12.11 24.15 15.27
CA TYR A 133 12.30 24.07 13.82
C TYR A 133 11.07 24.54 13.04
N LEU A 134 9.87 24.15 13.46
CA LEU A 134 8.63 24.60 12.82
C LEU A 134 8.52 26.13 12.83
N ALA A 135 8.84 26.76 13.96
CA ALA A 135 8.87 28.21 14.08
C ALA A 135 10.00 28.85 13.25
N LYS A 136 11.24 28.33 13.36
CA LYS A 136 12.42 28.84 12.62
C LYS A 136 12.21 28.86 11.11
N TYR A 137 11.53 27.85 10.57
CA TYR A 137 11.28 27.71 9.13
C TYR A 137 9.90 28.18 8.70
N THR A 138 9.12 28.80 9.59
CA THR A 138 7.78 29.35 9.29
C THR A 138 6.87 28.32 8.60
N VAL A 139 6.90 27.08 9.10
CA VAL A 139 6.18 25.97 8.45
C VAL A 139 4.66 26.18 8.55
N PRO A 140 3.91 26.05 7.44
CA PRO A 140 2.45 26.16 7.47
C PRO A 140 1.80 25.14 8.42
N VAL A 141 0.77 25.57 9.16
CA VAL A 141 0.12 24.77 10.22
C VAL A 141 -0.30 23.37 9.76
N MET A 142 -0.86 23.23 8.55
CA MET A 142 -1.26 21.93 8.02
C MET A 142 -0.08 20.96 7.84
N ARG A 143 1.08 21.48 7.43
CA ARG A 143 2.31 20.71 7.22
C ARG A 143 3.03 20.43 8.54
N ALA A 144 2.96 21.36 9.48
CA ALA A 144 3.39 21.17 10.86
C ALA A 144 2.59 20.04 11.54
N ALA A 145 1.26 20.08 11.44
CA ALA A 145 0.37 19.04 11.98
C ALA A 145 0.65 17.67 11.36
N TRP A 146 0.96 17.63 10.05
CA TRP A 146 1.39 16.40 9.40
C TRP A 146 2.69 15.85 10.00
N LEU A 147 3.71 16.68 10.22
CA LEU A 147 4.96 16.25 10.86
C LEU A 147 4.70 15.71 12.28
N ILE A 148 3.91 16.42 13.09
CA ILE A 148 3.58 15.96 14.45
C ILE A 148 2.90 14.58 14.40
N LYS A 149 1.94 14.36 13.48
CA LYS A 149 1.30 13.05 13.27
C LYS A 149 2.29 11.97 12.86
N MET A 150 3.27 12.29 12.00
CA MET A 150 4.35 11.36 11.62
C MET A 150 5.20 11.00 12.84
N THR A 151 5.51 11.97 13.71
CA THR A 151 6.23 11.73 14.97
C THR A 151 5.39 10.91 15.95
N CYS A 152 4.07 11.11 16.05
CA CYS A 152 3.17 10.27 16.84
C CYS A 152 3.24 8.80 16.38
N ALA A 153 3.11 8.57 15.07
CA ALA A 153 3.15 7.23 14.48
C ALA A 153 4.48 6.53 14.77
N TYR A 154 5.60 7.26 14.72
CA TYR A 154 6.92 6.75 15.07
C TYR A 154 6.98 6.24 16.52
N TYR A 155 6.62 7.08 17.50
CA TYR A 155 6.70 6.67 18.90
C TYR A 155 5.70 5.57 19.25
N ALA A 156 4.52 5.54 18.60
CA ALA A 156 3.58 4.44 18.73
C ALA A 156 4.19 3.11 18.26
N SER A 157 4.83 3.08 17.08
CA SER A 157 5.51 1.88 16.55
C SER A 157 6.64 1.39 17.48
N ILE A 158 7.45 2.29 18.03
CA ILE A 158 8.51 1.93 18.98
C ILE A 158 7.93 1.34 20.27
N ASN A 159 6.84 1.91 20.78
CA ASN A 159 6.22 1.42 22.01
C ASN A 159 5.58 0.03 21.82
N GLU A 160 4.96 -0.24 20.66
CA GLU A 160 4.40 -1.56 20.35
C GLU A 160 5.46 -2.68 20.30
N THR A 161 6.68 -2.37 19.84
CA THR A 161 7.78 -3.35 19.85
C THR A 161 8.31 -3.69 21.25
N LYS A 162 8.00 -2.87 22.26
CA LYS A 162 8.42 -3.10 23.65
C LYS A 162 7.31 -3.85 24.38
N VAL A 163 7.50 -5.16 24.59
CA VAL A 163 6.55 -6.15 25.17
C VAL A 163 6.03 -5.84 26.59
N LYS A 164 6.36 -4.69 27.19
CA LYS A 164 5.88 -4.33 28.53
C LYS A 164 4.47 -3.75 28.44
N LYS A 165 3.50 -4.40 29.10
CA LYS A 165 2.17 -3.86 29.42
C LYS A 165 2.31 -2.58 30.25
N ARG A 166 2.73 -1.48 29.64
CA ARG A 166 2.62 -0.15 30.24
C ARG A 166 1.25 0.40 29.90
N HIS A 167 0.70 1.18 30.83
CA HIS A 167 -0.45 2.02 30.58
C HIS A 167 -0.20 2.82 29.30
N VAL A 168 -1.08 2.64 28.30
CA VAL A 168 -0.99 3.37 27.04
C VAL A 168 -1.41 4.81 27.36
N ILE A 169 -0.41 5.68 27.56
CA ILE A 169 -0.67 7.12 27.67
C ILE A 169 -1.24 7.55 26.33
N ASP A 170 -2.38 8.23 26.37
CA ASP A 170 -3.01 8.79 25.19
C ASP A 170 -2.03 9.76 24.51
N PRO A 171 -1.58 9.49 23.26
CA PRO A 171 -0.65 10.37 22.57
C PRO A 171 -1.21 11.78 22.40
N PHE A 172 -2.54 11.97 22.31
CA PHE A 172 -3.12 13.30 22.21
C PHE A 172 -2.92 14.10 23.49
N MET A 173 -3.11 13.46 24.64
CA MET A 173 -2.87 14.08 25.94
C MET A 173 -1.41 14.46 26.13
N GLU A 174 -0.49 13.57 25.77
CA GLU A 174 0.95 13.82 25.85
C GLU A 174 1.36 15.02 24.96
N TRP A 175 0.97 15.03 23.69
CA TRP A 175 1.29 16.13 22.78
C TRP A 175 0.63 17.45 23.19
N THR A 176 -0.57 17.40 23.78
CA THR A 176 -1.24 18.57 24.36
C THR A 176 -0.43 19.16 25.52
N GLN A 177 0.12 18.32 26.40
CA GLN A 177 0.99 18.79 27.48
C GLN A 177 2.28 19.40 26.95
N ILE A 178 2.93 18.73 25.98
CA ILE A 178 4.20 19.21 25.40
C ILE A 178 4.00 20.57 24.71
N ILE A 179 2.96 20.72 23.88
CA ILE A 179 2.71 21.98 23.17
C ILE A 179 2.34 23.10 24.15
N THR A 180 1.52 22.82 25.17
CA THR A 180 1.13 23.82 26.18
C THR A 180 2.34 24.30 26.96
N LYS A 181 3.20 23.36 27.40
CA LYS A 181 4.46 23.68 28.07
C LYS A 181 5.37 24.54 27.19
N TYR A 182 5.55 24.15 25.93
CA TYR A 182 6.40 24.90 24.99
C TYR A 182 5.89 26.33 24.77
N LEU A 183 4.58 26.51 24.57
CA LEU A 183 3.96 27.83 24.42
C LEU A 183 4.14 28.68 25.67
N TRP A 184 3.98 28.09 26.86
CA TRP A 184 4.21 28.79 28.11
C TRP A 184 5.67 29.24 28.27
N GLU A 185 6.64 28.39 27.91
CA GLU A 185 8.06 28.75 27.88
C GLU A 185 8.36 29.89 26.89
N GLN A 186 7.73 29.91 25.70
CA GLN A 186 7.89 31.03 24.78
C GLN A 186 7.31 32.32 25.35
N LEU A 187 6.15 32.23 26.01
CA LEU A 187 5.52 33.38 26.65
C LEU A 187 6.41 33.98 27.74
N GLN A 188 7.02 33.15 28.59
CA GLN A 188 7.96 33.63 29.61
C GLN A 188 9.17 34.32 28.98
N LYS A 189 9.77 33.73 27.94
CA LYS A 189 10.90 34.34 27.22
C LYS A 189 10.55 35.68 26.59
N MET A 190 9.35 35.81 26.03
CA MET A 190 8.87 37.09 25.51
C MET A 190 8.68 38.10 26.65
N ALA A 191 8.07 37.69 27.76
CA ALA A 191 7.88 38.56 28.91
C ALA A 191 9.21 39.05 29.52
N GLU A 192 10.23 38.19 29.57
CA GLU A 192 11.58 38.55 30.00
C GLU A 192 12.26 39.50 29.02
N TYR A 193 12.16 39.24 27.71
CA TYR A 193 12.74 40.09 26.68
C TYR A 193 12.18 41.53 26.70
N TYR A 194 10.89 41.68 27.03
CA TYR A 194 10.20 42.97 27.08
C TYR A 194 10.14 43.60 28.48
N ARG A 195 10.76 43.00 29.51
CA ARG A 195 10.86 43.68 30.81
C ARG A 195 11.79 44.89 30.68
N PRO A 196 11.34 46.11 31.04
CA PRO A 196 12.25 47.22 31.26
C PRO A 196 13.21 46.83 32.39
N GLY A 197 14.50 46.99 32.17
CA GLY A 197 15.52 46.88 33.23
C GLY A 197 15.31 47.92 34.32
#